data_AF-A0A971KUU6-F1
#
_entry.id   AF-A0A971KUU6-F1
#
_cell.length_a   1.000
_cell.length_b   1.000
_cell.length_c   1.000
_cell.angle_alpha   90.00
_cell.angle_beta   90.00
_cell.angle_gamma   90.00
#
_symmetry.space_group_name_H-M   'P 1'
#
loop_
_entity.id
_entity.type
_entity.pdbx_description
1 polymer ?
#
loop_
_entity_poly.entity_id
_entity_poly.type
_entity_poly.pdbx_seq_one_letter_code
_entity_poly.pdbx_strand_id
1 'polypeptide(L)'
;MTPKEVNLPLEVVILLMGSLALLITGILLFPVSAGILPYYENGLYGLLLIIFALQIITLGKTPWGDLRRSPGLLIAGFTIATLGLCTSFVPLANPLPRILLLLCFGPGGLLLLLQLYLSPSKAPAWSKHGGIFHQLTFACTGVYVLSMLMALLVWKQSLEATSTMAMILLFFGLTVLYLAVVLQKIYQQYPEAEKQPQGDVQLSTEQVLLMLVALFMLLLGLLLIPVSLGLIPFAPNAQLGLLMVIFALQMLTLGNTPLGSFPRSWPMLGAGFLFAALGIISCIIPQILVALLTFLVAMVNILGGSITLGKVLLSSTKKPQDMPSQVLPILSKLFGTQVTMNVLAIMFGLSMLMPGLVHAMFIGMILTANGGVLIYLLRILIIIDKIQA
;
A
#
# COMPACT_ATOMS: atom_id res chain seq x y z
N MET A 1 26.70 -8.12 15.98
CA MET A 1 26.62 -7.08 14.92
C MET A 1 25.20 -6.57 14.87
N THR A 2 24.94 -5.38 15.40
CA THR A 2 23.64 -4.72 15.24
C THR A 2 23.50 -4.33 13.76
N PRO A 3 22.42 -4.75 13.07
CA PRO A 3 22.22 -4.40 11.67
C PRO A 3 22.09 -2.88 11.55
N LYS A 4 22.83 -2.28 10.61
CA LYS A 4 22.75 -0.84 10.31
C LYS A 4 21.31 -0.49 9.90
N GLU A 5 20.68 0.40 10.66
CA GLU A 5 19.33 0.86 10.36
C GLU A 5 19.32 1.66 9.04
N VAL A 6 18.40 1.29 8.15
CA VAL A 6 18.20 1.93 6.86
C VAL A 6 17.02 2.87 6.98
N ASN A 7 17.30 4.17 6.98
CA ASN A 7 16.29 5.21 6.95
C ASN A 7 15.93 5.53 5.50
N LEU A 8 14.82 4.93 5.04
CA LEU A 8 14.16 5.31 3.80
C LEU A 8 12.94 6.19 4.12
N PRO A 9 12.89 7.40 3.56
CA PRO A 9 11.72 8.26 3.63
C PRO A 9 10.50 7.57 3.03
N LEU A 10 9.34 7.80 3.64
CA LEU A 10 8.08 7.20 3.23
C LEU A 10 7.76 7.46 1.75
N GLU A 11 8.05 8.67 1.28
CA GLU A 11 7.87 9.05 -0.12
C GLU A 11 8.70 8.18 -1.07
N VAL A 12 9.97 7.96 -0.74
CA VAL A 12 10.86 7.13 -1.54
C VAL A 12 10.34 5.70 -1.58
N VAL A 13 9.87 5.15 -0.45
CA VAL A 13 9.30 3.80 -0.43
C VAL A 13 8.07 3.68 -1.34
N ILE A 14 7.14 4.62 -1.29
CA ILE A 14 5.92 4.58 -2.12
C ILE A 14 6.28 4.74 -3.61
N LEU A 15 7.24 5.62 -3.94
CA LEU A 15 7.75 5.75 -5.32
C LEU A 15 8.45 4.47 -5.79
N LEU A 16 9.23 3.81 -4.93
CA LEU A 16 9.87 2.53 -5.26
C LEU A 16 8.84 1.44 -5.51
N MET A 17 7.79 1.32 -4.68
CA MET A 17 6.69 0.39 -4.94
C MET A 17 5.93 0.72 -6.24
N GLY A 18 5.70 2.00 -6.51
CA GLY A 18 5.12 2.46 -7.78
C GLY A 18 5.98 2.07 -8.98
N SER A 19 7.28 2.32 -8.92
CA SER A 19 8.23 1.94 -9.98
C SER A 19 8.26 0.43 -10.19
N LEU A 20 8.25 -0.36 -9.11
CA LEU A 20 8.23 -1.81 -9.18
C LEU A 20 6.94 -2.31 -9.84
N ALA A 21 5.79 -1.73 -9.50
CA ALA A 21 4.52 -2.05 -10.13
C ALA A 21 4.55 -1.78 -11.64
N LEU A 22 5.03 -0.61 -12.05
CA LEU A 22 5.14 -0.23 -13.46
C LEU A 22 6.12 -1.13 -14.23
N LEU A 23 7.30 -1.40 -13.66
CA LEU A 23 8.34 -2.24 -14.28
C LEU A 23 7.86 -3.68 -14.45
N ILE A 24 7.32 -4.29 -13.39
CA ILE A 24 6.80 -5.66 -13.44
C ILE A 24 5.67 -5.72 -14.47
N THR A 25 4.73 -4.77 -14.46
CA THR A 25 3.65 -4.74 -15.45
C THR A 25 4.21 -4.64 -16.87
N GLY A 26 5.16 -3.74 -17.11
CA GLY A 26 5.82 -3.58 -18.40
C GLY A 26 6.49 -4.86 -18.90
N ILE A 27 7.19 -5.59 -18.02
CA ILE A 27 7.82 -6.88 -18.35
C ILE A 27 6.76 -7.93 -18.69
N LEU A 28 5.72 -8.05 -17.86
CA LEU A 28 4.68 -9.08 -18.00
C LEU A 28 3.76 -8.84 -19.20
N LEU A 29 3.60 -7.59 -19.65
CA LEU A 29 2.77 -7.29 -20.81
C LEU A 29 3.33 -7.82 -22.14
N PHE A 30 4.63 -8.09 -22.25
CA PHE A 30 5.20 -8.73 -23.45
C PHE A 30 4.67 -10.15 -23.68
N PRO A 31 4.80 -11.11 -22.73
CA PRO A 31 4.23 -12.44 -22.91
C PRO A 31 2.69 -12.42 -22.96
N VAL A 32 2.02 -11.46 -22.32
CA VAL A 32 0.58 -11.23 -22.50
C VAL A 32 0.25 -10.84 -23.94
N SER A 33 1.01 -9.92 -24.54
CA SER A 33 0.79 -9.51 -25.94
C SER A 33 1.03 -10.63 -26.94
N ALA A 34 1.90 -11.59 -26.59
CA ALA A 34 2.12 -12.81 -27.35
C ALA A 34 1.05 -13.90 -27.10
N GLY A 35 0.06 -13.64 -26.23
CA GLY A 35 -1.01 -14.59 -25.89
C GLY A 35 -0.57 -15.74 -24.97
N ILE A 36 0.63 -15.67 -24.39
CA ILE A 36 1.20 -16.74 -23.54
C ILE A 36 0.61 -16.69 -22.13
N LEU A 37 0.35 -15.49 -21.61
CA LEU A 37 -0.12 -15.28 -20.23
C LEU A 37 -1.48 -14.56 -20.20
N PRO A 38 -2.37 -14.92 -19.26
CA PRO A 38 -3.61 -14.19 -19.05
C PRO A 38 -3.34 -12.82 -18.41
N TYR A 39 -4.17 -11.83 -18.71
CA TYR A 39 -4.06 -10.48 -18.19
C TYR A 39 -5.31 -10.04 -17.44
N TYR A 40 -5.13 -9.62 -16.20
CA TYR A 40 -6.20 -9.08 -15.36
C TYR A 40 -6.09 -7.56 -15.22
N GLU A 41 -6.77 -6.85 -16.13
CA GLU A 41 -6.73 -5.39 -16.25
C GLU A 41 -7.22 -4.68 -14.98
N ASN A 42 -8.33 -5.14 -14.40
CA ASN A 42 -8.89 -4.57 -13.18
C ASN A 42 -7.92 -4.64 -11.98
N GLY A 43 -7.11 -5.70 -11.90
CA GLY A 43 -6.09 -5.83 -10.86
C GLY A 43 -4.97 -4.80 -11.00
N LEU A 44 -4.54 -4.50 -12.24
CA LEU A 44 -3.59 -3.40 -12.49
C LEU A 44 -4.20 -2.05 -12.10
N TYR A 45 -5.42 -1.76 -12.55
CA TYR A 45 -6.06 -0.48 -12.27
C TYR A 45 -6.28 -0.26 -10.78
N GLY A 46 -6.78 -1.26 -10.08
CA GLY A 46 -6.99 -1.15 -8.65
C GLY A 46 -5.67 -1.05 -7.86
N LEU A 47 -4.60 -1.74 -8.28
CA LEU A 47 -3.26 -1.57 -7.70
C LEU A 47 -2.74 -0.13 -7.88
N LEU A 48 -2.84 0.45 -9.07
CA LEU A 48 -2.41 1.83 -9.33
C LEU A 48 -3.22 2.84 -8.51
N LEU A 49 -4.54 2.65 -8.40
CA LEU A 49 -5.40 3.48 -7.56
C LEU A 49 -5.01 3.40 -6.07
N ILE A 50 -4.65 2.20 -5.58
CA ILE A 50 -4.17 2.04 -4.20
C ILE A 50 -2.84 2.77 -3.99
N ILE A 51 -1.92 2.72 -4.96
CA ILE A 51 -0.65 3.47 -4.88
C ILE A 51 -0.89 4.98 -4.84
N PHE A 52 -1.82 5.50 -5.63
CA PHE A 52 -2.24 6.91 -5.53
C PHE A 52 -2.90 7.23 -4.20
N ALA A 53 -3.80 6.37 -3.72
CA ALA A 53 -4.46 6.55 -2.44
C ALA A 53 -3.43 6.61 -1.30
N LEU A 54 -2.39 5.76 -1.35
CA LEU A 54 -1.28 5.78 -0.41
C LEU A 54 -0.56 7.12 -0.38
N GLN A 55 -0.24 7.70 -1.54
CA GLN A 55 0.38 9.03 -1.62
C GLN A 55 -0.52 10.12 -1.00
N ILE A 56 -1.83 10.05 -1.23
CA ILE A 56 -2.80 11.00 -0.69
C ILE A 56 -2.90 10.87 0.84
N ILE A 57 -3.11 9.65 1.35
CA ILE A 57 -3.39 9.45 2.78
C ILE A 57 -2.14 9.62 3.66
N THR A 58 -0.96 9.27 3.14
CA THR A 58 0.27 9.28 3.94
C THR A 58 1.09 10.55 3.76
N LEU A 59 1.20 11.08 2.54
CA LEU A 59 2.03 12.25 2.22
C LEU A 59 1.23 13.53 2.00
N GLY A 60 -0.10 13.44 1.84
CA GLY A 60 -0.92 14.59 1.41
C GLY A 60 -0.70 15.01 -0.05
N LYS A 61 0.06 14.22 -0.82
CA LYS A 61 0.35 14.50 -2.23
C LYS A 61 -0.80 14.01 -3.09
N THR A 62 -1.39 14.92 -3.85
CA THR A 62 -2.44 14.59 -4.81
C THR A 62 -1.90 14.60 -6.23
N PRO A 63 -2.56 13.91 -7.16
CA PRO A 63 -2.20 14.02 -8.58
C PRO A 63 -2.35 15.44 -9.12
N TRP A 64 -3.03 16.36 -8.43
CA TRP A 64 -3.17 17.77 -8.82
C TRP A 64 -2.16 18.71 -8.16
N GLY A 65 -1.33 18.22 -7.23
CA GLY A 65 -0.37 19.03 -6.50
C GLY A 65 -0.23 18.66 -5.03
N ASP A 66 0.69 19.37 -4.36
CA ASP A 66 0.97 19.22 -2.95
C ASP A 66 -0.09 19.95 -2.12
N LEU A 67 -0.93 19.21 -1.38
CA LEU A 67 -1.90 19.76 -0.45
C LEU A 67 -1.46 19.47 0.99
N ARG A 68 -1.82 20.36 1.92
CA ARG A 68 -1.65 20.05 3.35
C ARG A 68 -2.60 18.93 3.73
N ARG A 69 -2.14 18.05 4.62
CA ARG A 69 -2.93 16.92 5.10
C ARG A 69 -4.11 17.43 5.91
N SER A 70 -5.29 17.34 5.33
CA SER A 70 -6.56 17.76 5.93
C SER A 70 -7.49 16.55 6.10
N PRO A 71 -8.49 16.61 6.99
CA PRO A 71 -9.42 15.49 7.18
C PRO A 71 -10.22 15.19 5.89
N GLY A 72 -10.59 16.21 5.13
CA GLY A 72 -11.26 16.03 3.83
C GLY A 72 -10.37 15.29 2.82
N LEU A 73 -9.06 15.59 2.80
CA LEU A 73 -8.12 14.91 1.92
C LEU A 73 -7.92 13.43 2.31
N LEU A 74 -7.91 13.13 3.62
CA LEU A 74 -7.86 11.75 4.10
C LEU A 74 -9.10 10.97 3.69
N ILE A 75 -10.29 11.54 3.84
CA ILE A 75 -11.55 10.91 3.39
C ILE A 75 -11.47 10.61 1.90
N ALA A 76 -11.07 11.59 1.08
CA ALA A 76 -10.92 11.39 -0.36
C ALA A 76 -9.91 10.27 -0.69
N GLY A 77 -8.77 10.23 0.00
CA GLY A 77 -7.77 9.17 -0.17
C GLY A 77 -8.31 7.77 0.20
N PHE A 78 -9.04 7.64 1.31
CA PHE A 78 -9.68 6.37 1.68
C PHE A 78 -10.81 5.98 0.72
N THR A 79 -11.54 6.94 0.15
CA THR A 79 -12.51 6.66 -0.92
C THR A 79 -11.80 6.11 -2.15
N ILE A 80 -10.69 6.69 -2.59
CA ILE A 80 -9.89 6.18 -3.72
C ILE A 80 -9.33 4.79 -3.40
N ALA A 81 -8.84 4.55 -2.18
CA ALA A 81 -8.40 3.22 -1.75
C ALA A 81 -9.54 2.19 -1.81
N THR A 82 -10.73 2.55 -1.31
CA THR A 82 -11.94 1.71 -1.37
C THR A 82 -12.27 1.34 -2.81
N LEU A 83 -12.28 2.32 -3.71
CA LEU A 83 -12.53 2.09 -5.13
C LEU A 83 -11.46 1.20 -5.77
N GLY A 84 -10.18 1.40 -5.44
CA GLY A 84 -9.08 0.54 -5.92
C GLY A 84 -9.18 -0.90 -5.43
N LEU A 85 -9.57 -1.10 -4.17
CA LEU A 85 -9.82 -2.43 -3.58
C LEU A 85 -11.01 -3.12 -4.26
N CYS A 86 -12.16 -2.44 -4.36
CA CYS A 86 -13.34 -2.97 -5.04
C CYS A 86 -13.04 -3.34 -6.49
N THR A 87 -12.32 -2.48 -7.22
CA THR A 87 -11.92 -2.73 -8.62
C THR A 87 -11.08 -3.98 -8.72
N SER A 88 -10.12 -4.17 -7.81
CA SER A 88 -9.22 -5.32 -7.84
C SER A 88 -9.96 -6.62 -7.54
N PHE A 89 -10.84 -6.62 -6.54
CA PHE A 89 -11.49 -7.83 -6.06
C PHE A 89 -12.65 -8.28 -6.93
N VAL A 90 -13.33 -7.33 -7.57
CA VAL A 90 -14.53 -7.59 -8.34
C VAL A 90 -14.24 -7.37 -9.82
N PRO A 91 -14.16 -8.44 -10.64
CA PRO A 91 -13.86 -8.35 -12.06
C PRO A 91 -15.08 -7.86 -12.87
N LEU A 92 -15.57 -6.66 -12.57
CA LEU A 92 -16.65 -6.00 -13.31
C LEU A 92 -16.08 -5.09 -14.40
N ALA A 93 -16.72 -5.08 -15.56
CA ALA A 93 -16.45 -4.13 -16.63
C ALA A 93 -17.03 -2.76 -16.27
N ASN A 94 -16.35 -2.04 -15.37
CA ASN A 94 -16.75 -0.70 -14.93
C ASN A 94 -15.79 0.36 -15.48
N PRO A 95 -16.28 1.43 -16.15
CA PRO A 95 -15.42 2.51 -16.63
C PRO A 95 -14.85 3.39 -15.50
N LEU A 96 -15.42 3.38 -14.30
CA LEU A 96 -15.03 4.27 -13.20
C LEU A 96 -13.52 4.25 -12.87
N PRO A 97 -12.86 3.09 -12.66
CA PRO A 97 -11.45 3.04 -12.29
C PRO A 97 -10.57 3.61 -13.40
N ARG A 98 -10.96 3.37 -14.65
CA ARG A 98 -10.30 3.88 -15.84
C ARG A 98 -10.42 5.40 -15.95
N ILE A 99 -11.61 5.95 -15.72
CA ILE A 99 -11.85 7.41 -15.70
C ILE A 99 -11.02 8.06 -14.60
N LEU A 100 -10.98 7.47 -13.40
CA LEU A 100 -10.16 7.95 -12.29
C LEU A 100 -8.68 7.95 -12.64
N LEU A 101 -8.16 6.85 -13.20
CA LEU A 101 -6.76 6.79 -13.62
C LEU A 101 -6.45 7.78 -14.73
N LEU A 102 -7.35 7.96 -15.70
CA LEU A 102 -7.19 8.96 -16.75
C LEU A 102 -7.14 10.37 -16.15
N LEU A 103 -7.99 10.67 -15.17
CA LEU A 103 -8.00 11.93 -14.44
C LEU A 103 -6.71 12.12 -13.60
N CYS A 104 -6.23 11.08 -12.92
CA CYS A 104 -5.02 11.13 -12.12
C CYS A 104 -3.76 11.29 -12.98
N PHE A 105 -3.63 10.54 -14.07
CA PHE A 105 -2.43 10.55 -14.92
C PHE A 105 -2.43 11.67 -15.96
N GLY A 106 -3.60 12.01 -16.53
CA GLY A 106 -3.76 12.99 -17.60
C GLY A 106 -3.70 14.43 -17.09
N PRO A 107 -4.83 15.01 -16.64
CA PRO A 107 -4.85 16.38 -16.13
C PRO A 107 -3.99 16.53 -14.87
N GLY A 108 -3.87 15.50 -14.03
CA GLY A 108 -2.93 15.51 -12.90
C GLY A 108 -1.47 15.68 -13.34
N GLY A 109 -1.00 14.86 -14.27
CA GLY A 109 0.35 14.98 -14.85
C GLY A 109 0.60 16.34 -15.50
N LEU A 110 -0.38 16.85 -16.25
CA LEU A 110 -0.30 18.17 -16.88
C LEU A 110 -0.20 19.30 -15.85
N LEU A 111 -1.02 19.27 -14.80
CA LEU A 111 -1.00 20.29 -13.75
C LEU A 111 0.29 20.26 -12.95
N LEU A 112 0.82 19.08 -12.65
CA LEU A 112 2.12 18.93 -11.98
C LEU A 112 3.27 19.46 -12.86
N LEU A 113 3.21 19.23 -14.17
CA LEU A 113 4.17 19.78 -15.13
C LEU A 113 4.09 21.31 -15.20
N LEU A 114 2.89 21.87 -15.28
CA LEU A 114 2.67 23.31 -15.26
C LEU A 114 3.19 23.91 -13.95
N GLN A 115 2.88 23.30 -12.80
CA GLN A 115 3.39 23.75 -11.51
C GLN A 115 4.91 23.67 -11.41
N LEU A 116 5.55 22.68 -12.03
CA LEU A 116 7.00 22.54 -12.01
C LEU A 116 7.71 23.75 -12.64
N TYR A 117 7.21 24.22 -13.79
CA TYR A 117 7.81 25.32 -14.54
C TYR A 117 7.29 26.72 -14.15
N LEU A 118 6.00 26.84 -13.79
CA LEU A 118 5.39 28.13 -13.46
C LEU A 118 5.60 28.52 -11.99
N SER A 119 5.85 27.57 -11.09
CA SER A 119 6.03 27.90 -9.68
C SER A 119 7.41 28.49 -9.43
N PRO A 120 7.51 29.70 -8.85
CA PRO A 120 8.79 30.37 -8.61
C PRO A 120 9.69 29.61 -7.61
N SER A 121 9.12 28.69 -6.82
CA SER A 121 9.82 27.91 -5.79
C SER A 121 10.33 26.54 -6.26
N LYS A 122 9.99 26.10 -7.49
CA LYS A 122 10.37 24.79 -8.03
C LYS A 122 11.49 24.92 -9.08
N ALA A 123 11.25 24.60 -10.35
CA ALA A 123 12.29 24.57 -11.38
C ALA A 123 13.11 25.88 -11.49
N PRO A 124 12.50 27.10 -11.40
CA PRO A 124 13.26 28.34 -11.43
C PRO A 124 14.20 28.52 -10.22
N ALA A 125 13.82 28.03 -9.05
CA ALA A 125 14.66 28.07 -7.85
C ALA A 125 15.72 26.96 -7.86
N TRP A 126 15.35 25.77 -8.31
CA TRP A 126 16.23 24.59 -8.42
C TRP A 126 17.35 24.80 -9.44
N SER A 127 17.05 25.47 -10.55
CA SER A 127 18.04 25.84 -11.56
C SER A 127 19.12 26.79 -11.03
N LYS A 128 18.84 27.55 -9.97
CA LYS A 128 19.85 28.44 -9.33
C LYS A 128 20.81 27.67 -8.41
N HIS A 129 20.39 26.54 -7.87
CA HIS A 129 21.18 25.73 -6.95
C HIS A 129 22.11 24.75 -7.66
N GLY A 130 21.82 24.41 -8.93
CA GLY A 130 22.68 23.57 -9.76
C GLY A 130 22.80 22.12 -9.28
N GLY A 131 23.50 21.28 -10.04
CA GLY A 131 23.83 19.90 -9.63
C GLY A 131 22.62 18.94 -9.58
N ILE A 132 22.41 18.30 -8.43
CA ILE A 132 21.39 17.25 -8.22
C ILE A 132 19.96 17.79 -8.45
N PHE A 133 19.73 19.08 -8.24
CA PHE A 133 18.45 19.73 -8.49
C PHE A 133 18.06 19.80 -9.98
N HIS A 134 19.04 19.80 -10.90
CA HIS A 134 18.76 19.63 -12.33
C HIS A 134 18.32 18.21 -12.66
N GLN A 135 18.95 17.20 -12.04
CA GLN A 135 18.53 15.81 -12.19
C GLN A 135 17.10 15.59 -11.66
N LEU A 136 16.75 16.26 -10.55
CA LEU A 136 15.39 16.24 -10.02
C LEU A 136 14.39 16.84 -11.01
N THR A 137 14.70 18.02 -11.56
CA THR A 137 13.83 18.68 -12.55
C THR A 137 13.62 17.82 -13.79
N PHE A 138 14.69 17.20 -14.30
CA PHE A 138 14.62 16.29 -15.44
C PHE A 138 13.78 15.04 -15.14
N ALA A 139 14.01 14.41 -13.99
CA ALA A 139 13.26 13.23 -13.56
C ALA A 139 11.77 13.54 -13.38
N CYS A 140 11.40 14.65 -12.71
CA CYS A 140 10.02 15.08 -12.55
C CYS A 140 9.35 15.33 -13.91
N THR A 141 10.04 16.02 -14.82
CA THR A 141 9.53 16.29 -16.18
C THR A 141 9.25 14.99 -16.92
N GLY A 142 10.17 14.01 -16.87
CA GLY A 142 9.99 12.71 -17.48
C GLY A 142 8.79 11.95 -16.90
N VAL A 143 8.64 11.93 -15.57
CA VAL A 143 7.51 11.28 -14.89
C VAL A 143 6.19 11.90 -15.33
N TYR A 144 6.09 13.23 -15.40
CA TYR A 144 4.85 13.92 -15.77
C TYR A 144 4.50 13.80 -17.26
N VAL A 145 5.49 13.79 -18.14
CA VAL A 145 5.26 13.53 -19.58
C VAL A 145 4.79 12.10 -19.79
N LEU A 146 5.43 11.13 -19.13
CA LEU A 146 5.06 9.72 -19.26
C LEU A 146 3.72 9.41 -18.61
N SER A 147 3.34 10.09 -17.53
CA SER A 147 1.99 9.97 -16.98
C SER A 147 0.93 10.43 -17.98
N MET A 148 1.15 11.55 -18.67
CA MET A 148 0.21 12.01 -19.71
C MET A 148 0.11 11.02 -20.88
N LEU A 149 1.23 10.43 -21.31
CA LEU A 149 1.23 9.38 -22.33
C LEU A 149 0.47 8.13 -21.85
N MET A 150 0.68 7.70 -20.61
CA MET A 150 -0.07 6.59 -20.01
C MET A 150 -1.58 6.86 -20.00
N ALA A 151 -2.02 8.08 -19.69
CA ALA A 151 -3.43 8.45 -19.74
C ALA A 151 -4.03 8.30 -21.16
N LEU A 152 -3.26 8.70 -22.18
CA LEU A 152 -3.65 8.56 -23.58
C LEU A 152 -3.75 7.09 -24.02
N LEU A 153 -2.85 6.24 -23.53
CA LEU A 153 -2.92 4.80 -23.80
C LEU A 153 -4.10 4.13 -23.09
N VAL A 154 -4.32 4.48 -21.82
CA VAL A 154 -5.50 4.00 -21.07
C VAL A 154 -6.79 4.41 -21.79
N TRP A 155 -6.81 5.53 -22.54
CA TRP A 155 -7.95 5.94 -23.37
C TRP A 155 -8.11 5.15 -24.68
N LYS A 156 -7.03 4.73 -25.36
CA LYS A 156 -7.07 4.27 -26.77
C LYS A 156 -7.45 2.78 -26.99
N GLN A 157 -7.68 1.98 -25.94
CA GLN A 157 -8.43 0.69 -25.96
C GLN A 157 -8.19 -0.28 -27.16
N SER A 158 -6.97 -0.38 -27.68
CA SER A 158 -6.64 -1.19 -28.87
C SER A 158 -5.62 -2.28 -28.55
N LEU A 159 -5.69 -3.43 -29.25
CA LEU A 159 -4.76 -4.56 -29.04
C LEU A 159 -3.31 -4.21 -29.41
N GLU A 160 -3.08 -3.37 -30.43
CA GLU A 160 -1.76 -2.81 -30.74
C GLU A 160 -1.21 -1.92 -29.60
N ALA A 161 -2.10 -1.40 -28.75
CA ALA A 161 -1.69 -0.61 -27.60
C ALA A 161 -1.04 -1.46 -26.50
N THR A 162 -1.23 -2.79 -26.45
CA THR A 162 -0.68 -3.62 -25.36
C THR A 162 0.86 -3.66 -25.39
N SER A 163 1.47 -3.87 -26.56
CA SER A 163 2.94 -3.84 -26.69
C SER A 163 3.50 -2.43 -26.47
N THR A 164 2.81 -1.41 -27.00
CA THR A 164 3.18 -0.01 -26.78
C THR A 164 3.08 0.38 -25.30
N MET A 165 2.05 -0.11 -24.61
CA MET A 165 1.84 0.08 -23.18
C MET A 165 2.94 -0.57 -22.36
N ALA A 166 3.39 -1.78 -22.75
CA ALA A 166 4.53 -2.44 -22.13
C ALA A 166 5.79 -1.56 -22.17
N MET A 167 6.14 -1.02 -23.34
CA MET A 167 7.30 -0.15 -23.51
C MET A 167 7.19 1.16 -22.70
N ILE A 168 6.03 1.82 -22.74
CA ILE A 168 5.82 3.06 -21.99
C ILE A 168 5.85 2.80 -20.49
N LEU A 169 5.24 1.71 -20.00
CA LEU A 169 5.28 1.32 -18.59
C LEU A 169 6.70 1.02 -18.10
N LEU A 170 7.53 0.35 -18.92
CA LEU A 170 8.93 0.13 -18.58
C LEU A 170 9.68 1.46 -18.46
N PHE A 171 9.58 2.32 -19.45
CA PHE A 171 10.28 3.60 -19.44
C PHE A 171 9.76 4.51 -18.31
N PHE A 172 8.45 4.48 -18.04
CA PHE A 172 7.84 5.19 -16.92
C PHE A 172 8.32 4.66 -15.58
N GLY A 173 8.35 3.34 -15.40
CA GLY A 173 8.88 2.68 -14.20
C GLY A 173 10.35 3.02 -13.96
N LEU A 174 11.20 2.99 -14.99
CA LEU A 174 12.60 3.39 -14.91
C LEU A 174 12.77 4.86 -14.52
N THR A 175 11.92 5.73 -15.05
CA THR A 175 11.96 7.17 -14.76
C THR A 175 11.51 7.46 -13.32
N VAL A 176 10.47 6.77 -12.82
CA VAL A 176 10.04 6.86 -11.41
C VAL A 176 11.10 6.27 -10.47
N LEU A 177 11.75 5.17 -10.85
CA LEU A 177 12.87 4.59 -10.09
C LEU A 177 14.04 5.57 -10.00
N TYR A 178 14.40 6.21 -11.12
CA TYR A 178 15.43 7.23 -11.15
C TYR A 178 15.07 8.43 -10.26
N LEU A 179 13.81 8.89 -10.32
CA LEU A 179 13.30 9.94 -9.43
C LEU A 179 13.44 9.57 -7.95
N ALA A 180 13.08 8.34 -7.58
CA ALA A 180 13.20 7.85 -6.20
C ALA A 180 14.66 7.86 -5.71
N VAL A 181 15.61 7.46 -6.57
CA VAL A 181 17.05 7.48 -6.25
C VAL A 181 17.58 8.91 -6.11
N VAL A 182 17.18 9.83 -7.00
CA VAL A 182 17.57 11.23 -6.90
C VAL A 182 17.02 11.85 -5.62
N LEU A 183 15.75 11.58 -5.29
CA LEU A 183 15.11 12.09 -4.09
C LEU A 183 15.76 11.54 -2.81
N GLN A 184 16.10 10.25 -2.80
CA GLN A 184 16.85 9.64 -1.70
C GLN A 184 18.21 10.33 -1.47
N LYS A 185 18.94 10.66 -2.54
CA LYS A 185 20.22 11.39 -2.44
C LYS A 185 20.02 12.79 -1.87
N ILE A 186 18.96 13.49 -2.29
CA ILE A 186 18.62 14.82 -1.79
C ILE A 186 18.32 14.75 -0.28
N TYR A 187 17.49 13.81 0.17
CA TYR A 187 17.18 13.69 1.59
C TYR A 187 18.38 13.29 2.46
N GLN A 188 19.31 12.51 1.93
CA GLN A 188 20.55 12.20 2.63
C GLN A 188 21.48 13.42 2.78
N GLN A 189 21.48 14.33 1.81
CA GLN A 189 22.34 15.53 1.83
C GLN A 189 21.68 16.73 2.50
N TYR A 190 20.35 16.82 2.41
CA TYR A 190 19.53 17.91 2.92
C TYR A 190 18.37 17.34 3.74
N PRO A 191 18.61 16.90 4.99
CA PRO A 191 17.57 16.32 5.84
C PRO A 191 16.44 17.31 6.13
N GLU A 192 16.71 18.62 6.15
CA GLU A 192 15.67 19.66 6.30
C GLU A 192 14.70 19.73 5.12
N ALA A 193 15.06 19.19 3.95
CA ALA A 193 14.17 19.09 2.81
C ALA A 193 13.14 17.95 2.96
N GLU A 194 13.38 17.01 3.88
CA GLU A 194 12.40 16.00 4.28
C GLU A 194 11.31 16.68 5.11
N LYS A 195 10.33 17.28 4.40
CA LYS A 195 9.15 17.83 5.05
C LYS A 195 8.41 16.70 5.73
N GLN A 196 8.49 16.63 7.06
CA GLN A 196 7.54 15.83 7.84
C GLN A 196 6.12 16.28 7.44
N PRO A 197 5.15 15.36 7.35
CA PRO A 197 3.79 15.69 6.95
C PRO A 197 3.15 16.65 7.98
N GLN A 198 3.40 17.95 7.82
CA GLN A 198 2.77 19.02 8.58
C GLN A 198 1.37 19.23 8.01
N GLY A 199 0.36 18.75 8.74
CA GLY A 199 -1.03 19.00 8.45
C GLY A 199 -1.84 19.07 9.72
N ASP A 200 -3.08 19.55 9.60
CA ASP A 200 -3.98 19.78 10.73
C ASP A 200 -4.46 18.47 11.39
N VAL A 201 -4.12 17.31 10.80
CA VAL A 201 -4.53 15.99 11.28
C VAL A 201 -3.41 15.33 12.08
N GLN A 202 -3.68 15.07 13.36
CA GLN A 202 -2.76 14.46 14.34
C GLN A 202 -2.50 12.94 14.15
N LEU A 203 -2.93 12.33 13.04
CA LEU A 203 -2.78 10.88 12.85
C LEU A 203 -1.38 10.52 12.37
N SER A 204 -0.69 9.61 13.06
CA SER A 204 0.63 9.13 12.63
C SER A 204 0.56 8.32 11.34
N THR A 205 1.70 8.18 10.64
CA THR A 205 1.78 7.33 9.44
C THR A 205 1.41 5.89 9.73
N GLU A 206 1.82 5.36 10.89
CA GLU A 206 1.45 4.02 11.35
C GLU A 206 -0.07 3.88 11.50
N GLN A 207 -0.72 4.86 12.14
CA GLN A 207 -2.17 4.90 12.31
C GLN A 207 -2.93 4.91 10.97
N VAL A 208 -2.42 5.62 9.96
CA VAL A 208 -3.01 5.62 8.61
C VAL A 208 -2.87 4.26 7.93
N LEU A 209 -1.69 3.64 8.01
CA LEU A 209 -1.44 2.34 7.41
C LEU A 209 -2.26 1.25 8.10
N LEU A 210 -2.42 1.32 9.41
CA LEU A 210 -3.35 0.47 10.17
C LEU A 210 -4.79 0.68 9.69
N MET A 211 -5.24 1.92 9.53
CA MET A 211 -6.58 2.22 9.02
C MET A 211 -6.80 1.66 7.60
N LEU A 212 -5.78 1.71 6.73
CA LEU A 212 -5.85 1.09 5.41
C LEU A 212 -6.00 -0.44 5.49
N VAL A 213 -5.29 -1.09 6.42
CA VAL A 213 -5.43 -2.53 6.65
C VAL A 213 -6.81 -2.87 7.20
N ALA A 214 -7.34 -2.07 8.14
CA ALA A 214 -8.71 -2.22 8.63
C ALA A 214 -9.72 -2.13 7.49
N LEU A 215 -9.57 -1.12 6.64
CA LEU A 215 -10.41 -0.90 5.46
C LEU A 215 -10.35 -2.11 4.52
N PHE A 216 -9.14 -2.60 4.21
CA PHE A 216 -8.95 -3.80 3.40
C PHE A 216 -9.72 -4.99 3.98
N MET A 217 -9.55 -5.25 5.28
CA MET A 217 -10.12 -6.42 5.96
C MET A 217 -11.65 -6.34 6.07
N LEU A 218 -12.20 -5.16 6.37
CA LEU A 218 -13.64 -4.92 6.42
C LEU A 218 -14.29 -5.07 5.04
N LEU A 219 -13.70 -4.43 4.03
CA LEU A 219 -14.22 -4.46 2.67
C LEU A 219 -14.21 -5.87 2.12
N LEU A 220 -13.09 -6.57 2.28
CA LEU A 220 -12.96 -7.96 1.88
C LEU A 220 -13.93 -8.86 2.64
N GLY A 221 -14.02 -8.71 3.96
CA GLY A 221 -14.90 -9.50 4.79
C GLY A 221 -16.38 -9.34 4.42
N LEU A 222 -16.82 -8.11 4.18
CA LEU A 222 -18.16 -7.79 3.72
C LEU A 222 -18.42 -8.31 2.30
N LEU A 223 -17.44 -8.19 1.41
CA LEU A 223 -17.54 -8.64 0.01
C LEU A 223 -17.61 -10.17 -0.12
N LEU A 224 -16.99 -10.92 0.78
CA LEU A 224 -17.04 -12.38 0.76
C LEU A 224 -18.46 -12.93 1.02
N ILE A 225 -19.35 -12.17 1.66
CA ILE A 225 -20.75 -12.58 1.88
C ILE A 225 -21.50 -12.73 0.55
N PRO A 226 -21.68 -11.69 -0.30
CA PRO A 226 -22.36 -11.84 -1.58
C PRO A 226 -21.61 -12.77 -2.55
N VAL A 227 -20.27 -12.83 -2.48
CA VAL A 227 -19.47 -13.77 -3.27
C VAL A 227 -19.79 -15.22 -2.91
N SER A 228 -19.89 -15.53 -1.61
CA SER A 228 -20.23 -16.88 -1.14
C SER A 228 -21.65 -17.30 -1.51
N LEU A 229 -22.57 -16.34 -1.66
CA LEU A 229 -23.92 -16.55 -2.16
C LEU A 229 -23.99 -16.67 -3.69
N GLY A 230 -22.86 -16.53 -4.39
CA GLY A 230 -22.79 -16.58 -5.85
C GLY A 230 -23.35 -15.35 -6.56
N LEU A 231 -23.55 -14.23 -5.85
CA LEU A 231 -24.15 -13.02 -6.41
C LEU A 231 -23.18 -12.18 -7.24
N ILE A 232 -21.88 -12.23 -6.92
CA ILE A 232 -20.85 -11.35 -7.49
C ILE A 232 -19.58 -12.17 -7.80
N PRO A 233 -18.92 -11.97 -8.96
CA PRO A 233 -17.66 -12.62 -9.25
C PRO A 233 -16.52 -12.10 -8.36
N PHE A 234 -15.52 -12.93 -8.14
CA PHE A 234 -14.43 -12.61 -7.23
C PHE A 234 -13.07 -13.02 -7.79
N ALA A 235 -12.04 -12.21 -7.54
CA ALA A 235 -10.67 -12.43 -7.98
C ALA A 235 -9.73 -12.72 -6.78
N PRO A 236 -9.56 -13.98 -6.36
CA PRO A 236 -8.71 -14.35 -5.21
C PRO A 236 -7.23 -13.95 -5.39
N ASN A 237 -6.73 -13.97 -6.62
CA ASN A 237 -5.36 -13.59 -6.95
C ASN A 237 -5.07 -12.12 -6.61
N ALA A 238 -6.03 -11.22 -6.89
CA ALA A 238 -5.88 -9.80 -6.59
C ALA A 238 -6.07 -9.50 -5.10
N GLN A 239 -6.93 -10.25 -4.41
CA GLN A 239 -7.04 -10.21 -2.94
C GLN A 239 -5.69 -10.50 -2.28
N LEU A 240 -5.11 -11.66 -2.58
CA LEU A 240 -3.83 -12.07 -1.99
C LEU A 240 -2.70 -11.15 -2.43
N GLY A 241 -2.72 -10.72 -3.69
CA GLY A 241 -1.72 -9.82 -4.26
C GLY A 241 -1.68 -8.47 -3.54
N LEU A 242 -2.83 -7.83 -3.36
CA LEU A 242 -2.92 -6.56 -2.64
C LEU A 242 -2.58 -6.68 -1.16
N LEU A 243 -2.95 -7.79 -0.52
CA LEU A 243 -2.53 -8.05 0.86
C LEU A 243 -1.00 -8.12 0.97
N MET A 244 -0.33 -8.77 0.02
CA MET A 244 1.14 -8.80 -0.02
C MET A 244 1.75 -7.43 -0.26
N VAL A 245 1.15 -6.60 -1.12
CA VAL A 245 1.60 -5.22 -1.32
C VAL A 245 1.44 -4.40 -0.03
N ILE A 246 0.34 -4.58 0.71
CA ILE A 246 0.13 -3.91 2.00
C ILE A 246 1.16 -4.38 3.04
N PHE A 247 1.45 -5.68 3.12
CA PHE A 247 2.51 -6.18 4.01
C PHE A 247 3.89 -5.67 3.61
N ALA A 248 4.19 -5.65 2.31
CA ALA A 248 5.44 -5.09 1.81
C ALA A 248 5.59 -3.62 2.20
N LEU A 249 4.52 -2.83 2.06
CA LEU A 249 4.51 -1.43 2.49
C LEU A 249 4.83 -1.33 3.99
N GLN A 250 4.15 -2.09 4.86
CA GLN A 250 4.44 -2.09 6.30
C GLN A 250 5.90 -2.44 6.62
N MET A 251 6.47 -3.44 5.93
CA MET A 251 7.86 -3.82 6.11
C MET A 251 8.79 -2.68 5.70
N LEU A 252 8.59 -2.10 4.52
CA LEU A 252 9.45 -1.06 3.97
C LEU A 252 9.32 0.28 4.71
N THR A 253 8.11 0.64 5.18
CA THR A 253 7.83 1.95 5.76
C THR A 253 7.81 2.01 7.26
N LEU A 254 7.56 0.90 7.96
CA LEU A 254 7.50 0.86 9.42
C LEU A 254 8.55 -0.09 10.01
N GLY A 255 9.06 -1.05 9.23
CA GLY A 255 9.82 -2.18 9.77
C GLY A 255 8.94 -3.21 10.47
N ASN A 256 7.63 -3.04 10.39
CA ASN A 256 6.67 -4.00 10.92
C ASN A 256 6.52 -5.11 9.90
N THR A 257 6.87 -6.32 10.30
CA THR A 257 6.48 -7.53 9.58
C THR A 257 5.21 -8.07 10.23
N PRO A 258 4.45 -8.92 9.55
CA PRO A 258 3.33 -9.60 10.19
C PRO A 258 3.75 -10.54 11.33
N LEU A 259 5.06 -10.88 11.44
CA LEU A 259 5.64 -11.64 12.56
C LEU A 259 5.97 -10.77 13.78
N GLY A 260 5.87 -9.45 13.67
CA GLY A 260 6.22 -8.47 14.68
C GLY A 260 7.06 -7.31 14.13
N SER A 261 7.38 -6.35 15.00
CA SER A 261 8.28 -5.24 14.66
C SER A 261 9.73 -5.72 14.61
N PHE A 262 10.43 -5.34 13.55
CA PHE A 262 11.85 -5.60 13.35
C PHE A 262 12.57 -4.30 12.98
N PRO A 263 13.86 -4.16 13.32
CA PRO A 263 14.62 -2.99 12.88
C PRO A 263 14.72 -2.96 11.36
N ARG A 264 14.69 -1.76 10.77
CA ARG A 264 14.76 -1.58 9.32
C ARG A 264 16.15 -1.94 8.79
N SER A 265 16.33 -3.21 8.47
CA SER A 265 17.59 -3.75 7.97
C SER A 265 17.50 -4.03 6.47
N TRP A 266 18.65 -4.06 5.78
CA TRP A 266 18.74 -4.46 4.36
C TRP A 266 18.00 -5.76 4.00
N PRO A 267 18.12 -6.88 4.75
CA PRO A 267 17.40 -8.10 4.42
C PRO A 267 15.88 -7.92 4.54
N MET A 268 15.40 -7.17 5.53
CA MET A 268 13.98 -6.86 5.67
C MET A 268 13.48 -6.00 4.51
N LEU A 269 14.32 -5.10 4.02
CA LEU A 269 14.02 -4.29 2.85
C LEU A 269 13.91 -5.14 1.57
N GLY A 270 14.86 -6.07 1.37
CA GLY A 270 14.81 -7.04 0.28
C GLY A 270 13.57 -7.94 0.36
N ALA A 271 13.22 -8.41 1.55
CA ALA A 271 12.00 -9.19 1.79
C ALA A 271 10.73 -8.37 1.48
N GLY A 272 10.69 -7.09 1.87
CA GLY A 272 9.60 -6.18 1.53
C GLY A 272 9.42 -6.03 0.01
N PHE A 273 10.50 -5.79 -0.74
CA PHE A 273 10.43 -5.73 -2.21
C PHE A 273 10.04 -7.06 -2.85
N LEU A 274 10.46 -8.19 -2.29
CA LEU A 274 10.03 -9.51 -2.76
C LEU A 274 8.52 -9.72 -2.55
N PHE A 275 7.99 -9.36 -1.38
CA PHE A 275 6.55 -9.41 -1.10
C PHE A 275 5.78 -8.48 -2.04
N ALA A 276 6.28 -7.27 -2.29
CA ALA A 276 5.69 -6.36 -3.25
C ALA A 276 5.67 -6.97 -4.66
N ALA A 277 6.79 -7.53 -5.12
CA ALA A 277 6.88 -8.14 -6.44
C ALA A 277 5.90 -9.31 -6.61
N LEU A 278 5.87 -10.25 -5.65
CA LEU A 278 4.91 -11.36 -5.67
C LEU A 278 3.47 -10.87 -5.65
N GLY A 279 3.18 -9.84 -4.84
CA GLY A 279 1.87 -9.22 -4.76
C GLY A 279 1.41 -8.60 -6.08
N ILE A 280 2.29 -7.80 -6.68
CA ILE A 280 2.06 -7.13 -7.98
C ILE A 280 1.84 -8.17 -9.08
N ILE A 281 2.69 -9.19 -9.17
CA ILE A 281 2.55 -10.26 -10.17
C ILE A 281 1.18 -10.95 -10.03
N SER A 282 0.75 -11.25 -8.80
CA SER A 282 -0.54 -11.89 -8.54
C SER A 282 -1.75 -11.00 -8.86
N CYS A 283 -1.61 -9.68 -8.67
CA CYS A 283 -2.64 -8.73 -9.08
C CYS A 283 -2.81 -8.68 -10.60
N ILE A 284 -1.75 -8.87 -11.37
CA ILE A 284 -1.78 -8.69 -12.83
C ILE A 284 -2.06 -10.01 -13.55
N ILE A 285 -1.44 -11.11 -13.11
CA ILE A 285 -1.58 -12.41 -13.75
C ILE A 285 -2.41 -13.33 -12.86
N PRO A 286 -3.61 -13.71 -13.30
CA PRO A 286 -4.47 -14.57 -12.52
C PRO A 286 -3.90 -16.00 -12.43
N GLN A 287 -4.24 -16.68 -11.33
CA GLN A 287 -4.02 -18.11 -11.07
C GLN A 287 -2.58 -18.63 -10.95
N ILE A 288 -1.54 -17.89 -11.33
CA ILE A 288 -0.15 -18.41 -11.24
C ILE A 288 0.35 -18.46 -9.79
N LEU A 289 0.15 -17.39 -9.02
CA LEU A 289 0.71 -17.24 -7.68
C LEU A 289 -0.26 -17.58 -6.55
N VAL A 290 -1.51 -17.94 -6.86
CA VAL A 290 -2.58 -18.08 -5.86
C VAL A 290 -2.22 -19.11 -4.79
N ALA A 291 -1.77 -20.30 -5.18
CA ALA A 291 -1.40 -21.36 -4.23
C ALA A 291 -0.22 -20.94 -3.33
N LEU A 292 0.84 -20.38 -3.94
CA LEU A 292 2.02 -19.90 -3.23
C LEU A 292 1.66 -18.79 -2.24
N LEU A 293 0.88 -17.80 -2.67
CA LEU A 293 0.48 -16.69 -1.80
C LEU A 293 -0.49 -17.12 -0.73
N THR A 294 -1.41 -18.04 -1.00
CA THR A 294 -2.32 -18.59 0.02
C THR A 294 -1.52 -19.26 1.13
N PHE A 295 -0.54 -20.10 0.76
CA PHE A 295 0.36 -20.73 1.71
C PHE A 295 1.19 -19.71 2.48
N LEU A 296 1.78 -18.72 1.80
CA LEU A 296 2.59 -17.69 2.42
C LEU A 296 1.77 -16.85 3.41
N VAL A 297 0.60 -16.34 3.00
CA VAL A 297 -0.32 -15.56 3.83
C VAL A 297 -0.76 -16.37 5.04
N ALA A 298 -1.09 -17.65 4.84
CA ALA A 298 -1.50 -18.51 5.92
C ALA A 298 -0.39 -18.70 6.96
N MET A 299 0.83 -19.03 6.51
CA MET A 299 1.97 -19.22 7.39
C MET A 299 2.32 -17.94 8.15
N VAL A 300 2.33 -16.81 7.45
CA VAL A 300 2.64 -15.51 8.02
C VAL A 300 1.61 -15.12 9.10
N ASN A 301 0.31 -15.36 8.89
CA ASN A 301 -0.73 -15.09 9.88
C ASN A 301 -0.71 -16.06 11.07
N ILE A 302 -0.46 -17.35 10.83
CA ILE A 302 -0.37 -18.35 11.91
C ILE A 302 0.86 -18.05 12.77
N LEU A 303 2.04 -17.96 12.16
CA LEU A 303 3.29 -17.71 12.89
C LEU A 303 3.26 -16.36 13.60
N GLY A 304 2.80 -15.31 12.92
CA GLY A 304 2.73 -13.96 13.49
C GLY A 304 1.74 -13.85 14.64
N GLY A 305 0.55 -14.44 14.47
CA GLY A 305 -0.45 -14.54 15.53
C GLY A 305 0.08 -15.33 16.72
N SER A 306 0.68 -16.51 16.51
CA SER A 306 1.21 -17.36 17.59
C SER A 306 2.36 -16.72 18.35
N ILE A 307 3.33 -16.12 17.66
CA ILE A 307 4.48 -15.44 18.29
C ILE A 307 4.00 -14.25 19.13
N THR A 308 3.11 -13.43 18.58
CA THR A 308 2.59 -12.25 19.27
C THR A 308 1.73 -12.65 20.46
N LEU A 309 0.87 -13.67 20.34
CA LEU A 309 0.13 -14.25 21.45
C LEU A 309 1.05 -14.73 22.57
N GLY A 310 2.11 -15.48 22.22
CA GLY A 310 3.10 -15.97 23.18
C GLY A 310 3.76 -14.82 23.94
N LYS A 311 4.21 -13.77 23.24
CA LYS A 311 4.81 -12.58 23.87
C LYS A 311 3.83 -11.85 24.78
N VAL A 312 2.59 -11.67 24.34
CA VAL A 312 1.53 -11.00 25.09
C VAL A 312 1.22 -11.77 26.38
N LEU A 313 1.01 -13.09 26.29
CA LEU A 313 0.77 -13.97 27.44
C LEU A 313 1.95 -13.97 28.43
N LEU A 314 3.20 -14.04 27.94
CA LEU A 314 4.41 -13.96 28.76
C LEU A 314 4.53 -12.61 29.46
N SER A 315 4.23 -11.50 28.77
CA SER A 315 4.26 -10.16 29.37
C SER A 315 3.22 -9.98 30.48
N SER A 316 2.06 -10.65 30.39
CA SER A 316 1.02 -10.62 31.42
C SER A 316 1.41 -11.31 32.73
N THR A 317 2.41 -12.20 32.70
CA THR A 317 2.92 -12.85 33.93
C THR A 317 3.88 -11.97 34.73
N LYS A 318 4.40 -10.88 34.12
CA LYS A 318 5.15 -9.85 34.83
C LYS A 318 4.15 -8.84 35.43
N LYS A 319 3.79 -9.04 36.69
CA LYS A 319 2.97 -8.08 37.47
C LYS A 319 3.60 -6.67 37.40
N PRO A 320 2.87 -5.64 36.94
CA PRO A 320 3.31 -4.26 37.11
C PRO A 320 2.95 -3.82 38.54
N GLN A 321 3.96 -3.80 39.41
CA GLN A 321 3.78 -3.52 40.83
C GLN A 321 3.63 -2.02 41.15
N ASP A 322 3.89 -1.12 40.18
CA ASP A 322 3.93 0.34 40.37
C ASP A 322 3.34 1.16 39.19
N MET A 323 2.18 0.78 38.62
CA MET A 323 1.53 1.60 37.58
C MET A 323 0.34 2.44 38.11
N PRO A 324 0.17 3.70 37.66
CA PRO A 324 -0.95 4.54 38.05
C PRO A 324 -2.31 3.90 37.73
N SER A 325 -3.26 4.00 38.67
CA SER A 325 -4.59 3.36 38.60
C SER A 325 -5.43 3.73 37.37
N GLN A 326 -5.16 4.87 36.72
CA GLN A 326 -5.83 5.30 35.48
C GLN A 326 -5.35 4.58 34.22
N VAL A 327 -4.14 3.99 34.21
CA VAL A 327 -3.54 3.34 33.03
C VAL A 327 -3.95 1.86 32.92
N LEU A 328 -4.27 1.24 34.07
CA LEU A 328 -4.65 -0.18 34.18
C LEU A 328 -5.88 -0.61 33.32
N PRO A 329 -7.00 0.16 33.25
CA PRO A 329 -8.15 -0.23 32.44
C PRO A 329 -7.94 -0.04 30.92
N ILE A 330 -7.00 0.82 30.51
CA ILE A 330 -6.66 1.02 29.10
C ILE A 330 -5.74 -0.12 28.64
N LEU A 331 -4.79 -0.51 29.49
CA LEU A 331 -3.89 -1.63 29.21
C LEU A 331 -4.62 -2.97 29.12
N SER A 332 -5.64 -3.21 29.96
CA SER A 332 -6.46 -4.43 29.87
C SER A 332 -7.26 -4.50 28.57
N LYS A 333 -7.81 -3.37 28.11
CA LYS A 333 -8.47 -3.27 26.79
C LYS A 333 -7.50 -3.49 25.65
N LEU A 334 -6.30 -2.91 25.72
CA LEU A 334 -5.24 -3.11 24.72
C LEU A 334 -4.85 -4.60 24.64
N PHE A 335 -4.63 -5.23 25.80
CA PHE A 335 -4.31 -6.65 25.91
C PHE A 335 -5.41 -7.54 25.31
N GLY A 336 -6.68 -7.32 25.70
CA GLY A 336 -7.81 -8.07 25.15
C GLY A 336 -7.95 -7.90 23.64
N THR A 337 -7.72 -6.68 23.15
CA THR A 337 -7.73 -6.37 21.71
C THR A 337 -6.62 -7.13 20.97
N GLN A 338 -5.39 -7.10 21.48
CA GLN A 338 -4.26 -7.82 20.88
C GLN A 338 -4.45 -9.35 20.90
N VAL A 339 -4.95 -9.92 21.99
CA VAL A 339 -5.28 -11.35 22.06
C VAL A 339 -6.32 -11.70 21.00
N THR A 340 -7.40 -10.92 20.91
CA THR A 340 -8.48 -11.15 19.94
C THR A 340 -7.97 -11.10 18.51
N MET A 341 -7.18 -10.07 18.17
CA MET A 341 -6.56 -9.93 16.84
C MET A 341 -5.69 -11.12 16.45
N ASN A 342 -4.83 -11.57 17.37
CA ASN A 342 -3.92 -12.67 17.10
C ASN A 342 -4.66 -14.00 16.94
N VAL A 343 -5.72 -14.24 17.73
CA VAL A 343 -6.59 -15.41 17.56
C VAL A 343 -7.28 -15.36 16.18
N LEU A 344 -7.84 -14.22 15.80
CA LEU A 344 -8.48 -14.05 14.50
C LEU A 344 -7.49 -14.22 13.33
N ALA A 345 -6.25 -13.77 13.49
CA ALA A 345 -5.19 -13.99 12.49
C ALA A 345 -4.85 -15.48 12.33
N ILE A 346 -4.71 -16.22 13.44
CA ILE A 346 -4.48 -17.67 13.39
C ILE A 346 -5.67 -18.39 12.73
N MET A 347 -6.90 -18.04 13.10
CA MET A 347 -8.12 -18.61 12.49
C MET A 347 -8.17 -18.35 10.99
N PHE A 348 -7.86 -17.12 10.57
CA PHE A 348 -7.78 -16.76 9.16
C PHE A 348 -6.72 -17.58 8.42
N GLY A 349 -5.50 -17.69 8.96
CA GLY A 349 -4.45 -18.49 8.34
C GLY A 349 -4.78 -19.98 8.26
N LEU A 350 -5.38 -20.56 9.30
CA LEU A 350 -5.84 -21.96 9.27
C LEU A 350 -6.95 -22.18 8.24
N SER A 351 -7.88 -21.23 8.10
CA SER A 351 -8.96 -21.31 7.11
C SER A 351 -8.43 -21.31 5.67
N MET A 352 -7.29 -20.67 5.42
CA MET A 352 -6.63 -20.65 4.11
C MET A 352 -5.92 -21.97 3.76
N LEU A 353 -5.43 -22.73 4.75
CA LEU A 353 -4.75 -24.02 4.53
C LEU A 353 -5.71 -25.19 4.35
N MET A 354 -6.97 -25.04 4.74
CA MET A 354 -8.00 -26.07 4.61
C MET A 354 -9.11 -25.64 3.63
N PRO A 355 -8.79 -25.44 2.34
CA PRO A 355 -9.79 -25.09 1.35
C PRO A 355 -10.87 -26.17 1.27
N GLY A 356 -12.13 -25.76 1.41
CA GLY A 356 -13.30 -26.66 1.38
C GLY A 356 -13.86 -27.06 2.74
N LEU A 357 -13.09 -26.94 3.84
CA LEU A 357 -13.59 -27.22 5.19
C LEU A 357 -14.33 -26.00 5.78
N VAL A 358 -13.86 -24.79 5.45
CA VAL A 358 -14.39 -23.53 5.96
C VAL A 358 -15.09 -22.78 4.84
N HIS A 359 -16.39 -22.53 5.01
CA HIS A 359 -17.19 -21.80 4.02
C HIS A 359 -16.71 -20.34 3.90
N ALA A 360 -16.75 -19.76 2.70
CA ALA A 360 -16.26 -18.40 2.44
C ALA A 360 -16.92 -17.33 3.33
N MET A 361 -18.18 -17.54 3.77
CA MET A 361 -18.84 -16.69 4.77
C MET A 361 -18.09 -16.63 6.10
N PHE A 362 -17.57 -17.75 6.61
CA PHE A 362 -16.81 -17.77 7.86
C PHE A 362 -15.51 -16.99 7.73
N ILE A 363 -14.83 -17.12 6.59
CA ILE A 363 -13.63 -16.32 6.29
C ILE A 363 -14.01 -14.82 6.27
N GLY A 364 -15.13 -14.47 5.63
CA GLY A 364 -15.66 -13.12 5.62
C GLY A 364 -15.96 -12.55 7.00
N MET A 365 -16.57 -13.35 7.88
CA MET A 365 -16.83 -12.96 9.27
C MET A 365 -15.54 -12.75 10.07
N ILE A 366 -14.56 -13.66 9.95
CA ILE A 366 -13.26 -13.54 10.62
C ILE A 366 -12.56 -12.25 10.19
N LEU A 367 -12.53 -11.97 8.89
CA LEU A 367 -11.91 -10.76 8.33
C LEU A 367 -12.62 -9.49 8.78
N THR A 368 -13.95 -9.47 8.75
CA THR A 368 -14.76 -8.32 9.20
C THR A 368 -14.53 -8.06 10.68
N ALA A 369 -14.54 -9.11 11.51
CA ALA A 369 -14.23 -9.01 12.92
C ALA A 369 -12.81 -8.46 13.14
N ASN A 370 -11.82 -8.97 12.42
CA ASN A 370 -10.43 -8.53 12.55
C ASN A 370 -10.26 -7.05 12.16
N GLY A 371 -10.89 -6.62 11.06
CA GLY A 371 -10.93 -5.22 10.65
C GLY A 371 -11.59 -4.31 11.70
N GLY A 372 -12.70 -4.74 12.29
CA GLY A 372 -13.37 -4.01 13.37
C GLY A 372 -12.52 -3.89 14.64
N VAL A 373 -11.85 -4.97 15.03
CA VAL A 373 -10.93 -4.99 16.18
C VAL A 373 -9.71 -4.09 15.91
N LEU A 374 -9.20 -4.03 14.67
CA LEU A 374 -8.11 -3.12 14.29
C LEU A 374 -8.52 -1.64 14.41
N ILE A 375 -9.74 -1.28 14.02
CA ILE A 375 -10.27 0.08 14.24
C ILE A 375 -10.40 0.39 15.74
N TYR A 376 -10.83 -0.59 16.53
CA TYR A 376 -10.90 -0.43 17.99
C TYR A 376 -9.51 -0.24 18.61
N LEU A 377 -8.51 -1.00 18.15
CA LEU A 377 -7.11 -0.82 18.54
C LEU A 377 -6.62 0.59 18.22
N LEU A 378 -6.91 1.07 17.01
CA LEU A 378 -6.57 2.42 16.58
C LEU A 378 -7.17 3.50 17.50
N ARG A 379 -8.43 3.32 17.91
CA ARG A 379 -9.07 4.22 18.87
C ARG A 379 -8.36 4.22 20.23
N ILE A 380 -7.91 3.06 20.70
CA ILE A 380 -7.13 2.96 21.95
C ILE A 380 -5.80 3.68 21.80
N LEU A 381 -5.07 3.47 20.71
CA LEU A 381 -3.78 4.13 20.46
C LEU A 381 -3.92 5.66 20.45
N ILE A 382 -4.94 6.20 19.77
CA ILE A 382 -5.21 7.65 19.75
C ILE A 382 -5.51 8.19 21.17
N ILE A 383 -6.19 7.41 22.01
CA ILE A 383 -6.46 7.82 23.41
C ILE A 383 -5.17 7.82 24.22
N ILE A 384 -4.30 6.82 24.03
CA ILE A 384 -3.01 6.74 24.73
C ILE A 384 -2.10 7.91 24.34
N ASP A 385 -2.00 8.24 23.05
CA ASP A 385 -1.21 9.37 22.56
C ASP A 385 -1.66 10.69 23.19
N LYS A 386 -2.98 10.87 23.38
CA LYS A 386 -3.56 12.06 24.05
C LYS A 386 -3.29 12.14 25.55
N ILE A 387 -2.97 11.01 26.20
CA ILE A 387 -2.63 10.98 27.63
C ILE A 387 -1.12 11.21 27.82
N GLN A 388 -0.30 10.88 26.82
CA GLN A 388 1.15 11.05 26.84
C GLN A 388 1.62 12.43 26.35
N ALA A 389 0.80 13.13 25.56
CA ALA A 389 0.98 14.53 25.17
C ALA A 389 0.46 15.48 26.26
#